data_AF-A0A451BVF4-F1
#
_entry.id   AF-A0A451BVF4-F1
#
_cell.length_a   1.000
_cell.length_b   1.000
_cell.length_c   1.000
_cell.angle_alpha   90.00
_cell.angle_beta   90.00
_cell.angle_gamma   90.00
#
_symmetry.space_group_name_H-M   'P 1'
#
loop_
_entity.id
_entity.type
_entity.pdbx_description
1 polymer ?
#
loop_
_entity_poly.entity_id
_entity_poly.type
_entity_poly.pdbx_seq_one_letter_code
_entity_poly.pdbx_strand_id
1 'polypeptide(L)'
;MNHKGTKTRRRPFFFVSLWFKTLIWLLRGVIAHAAVGAYTGSMNEIRFQWDGQKDRENWRKHTISFQEAREVFFDENALRFFDPDHSEYEDRFLMLGLNRTLRVLVVCHCYRENDSLIRIISARKADKNEQLVYWRGVDS
;
A
#
# COMPACT_ATOMS: atom_id res chain seq x y z
N MET A 1 -42.41 -50.87 -14.37
CA MET A 1 -41.58 -51.13 -15.57
C MET A 1 -40.18 -50.61 -15.34
N ASN A 2 -39.22 -51.53 -15.39
CA ASN A 2 -37.78 -51.43 -15.71
C ASN A 2 -37.14 -50.03 -15.87
N HIS A 3 -36.10 -49.77 -15.07
CA HIS A 3 -34.67 -49.67 -15.49
C HIS A 3 -34.27 -48.22 -15.86
N LYS A 4 -33.17 -47.58 -15.41
CA LYS A 4 -31.80 -47.97 -14.97
C LYS A 4 -31.31 -46.85 -14.00
N GLY A 5 -30.55 -47.11 -12.92
CA GLY A 5 -29.08 -47.16 -12.89
C GLY A 5 -28.44 -45.82 -13.33
N THR A 6 -27.55 -45.12 -12.62
CA THR A 6 -26.40 -45.59 -11.82
C THR A 6 -25.69 -44.45 -11.05
N LYS A 7 -25.01 -44.88 -9.96
CA LYS A 7 -23.88 -44.36 -9.19
C LYS A 7 -23.20 -42.99 -9.47
N THR A 8 -23.11 -42.20 -8.39
CA THR A 8 -21.88 -41.78 -7.66
C THR A 8 -20.67 -41.20 -8.43
N ARG A 9 -20.27 -39.95 -8.12
CA ARG A 9 -18.98 -39.59 -7.46
C ARG A 9 -18.66 -38.07 -7.51
N ARG A 10 -18.35 -37.53 -6.31
CA ARG A 10 -17.23 -36.65 -5.90
C ARG A 10 -16.66 -35.62 -6.92
N ARG A 11 -16.65 -34.35 -6.48
CA ARG A 11 -15.69 -33.28 -6.89
C ARG A 11 -14.24 -33.78 -6.69
N PRO A 12 -13.21 -33.38 -7.49
CA PRO A 12 -12.58 -32.05 -7.32
C PRO A 12 -11.81 -31.48 -8.57
N PHE A 13 -11.16 -30.31 -8.38
CA PHE A 13 -10.06 -29.65 -9.14
C PHE A 13 -10.34 -28.84 -10.44
N PHE A 14 -10.18 -27.52 -10.30
CA PHE A 14 -9.25 -26.58 -10.99
C PHE A 14 -9.17 -26.40 -12.54
N PHE A 15 -9.00 -25.12 -12.95
CA PHE A 15 -8.45 -24.55 -14.21
C PHE A 15 -9.36 -24.67 -15.47
N VAL A 16 -9.53 -23.74 -16.42
CA VAL A 16 -8.83 -22.55 -17.01
C VAL A 16 -9.95 -21.69 -17.69
N SER A 17 -9.89 -20.36 -17.88
CA SER A 17 -9.48 -19.73 -19.17
C SER A 17 -10.28 -18.43 -19.39
N LEU A 18 -9.67 -17.25 -19.27
CA LEU A 18 -9.11 -16.48 -20.41
C LEU A 18 -10.17 -15.68 -21.19
N TRP A 19 -10.75 -14.65 -20.58
CA TRP A 19 -11.50 -13.60 -21.28
C TRP A 19 -11.35 -12.24 -20.58
N PHE A 20 -10.14 -11.77 -20.26
CA PHE A 20 -9.90 -10.35 -19.88
C PHE A 20 -8.39 -10.01 -19.94
N LYS A 21 -7.68 -10.41 -21.01
CA LYS A 21 -6.25 -10.09 -21.21
C LYS A 21 -5.90 -9.51 -22.59
N THR A 22 -6.88 -9.10 -23.40
CA THR A 22 -6.65 -8.63 -24.78
C THR A 22 -7.33 -7.30 -25.09
N LEU A 23 -7.17 -6.28 -24.23
CA LEU A 23 -7.53 -4.90 -24.60
C LEU A 23 -6.61 -3.80 -24.01
N ILE A 24 -5.52 -4.15 -23.31
CA ILE A 24 -4.53 -3.16 -22.80
C ILE A 24 -3.13 -3.54 -23.29
N TRP A 25 -2.99 -3.84 -24.58
CA TRP A 25 -1.68 -4.13 -25.20
C TRP A 25 -1.44 -3.43 -26.56
N LEU A 26 -2.28 -2.46 -26.93
CA LEU A 26 -2.22 -1.74 -28.22
C LEU A 26 -2.02 -0.21 -28.08
N LEU A 27 -1.38 0.24 -27.00
CA LEU A 27 -0.95 1.64 -26.83
C LEU A 27 0.50 1.75 -26.35
N ARG A 28 1.39 0.93 -26.95
CA ARG A 28 2.84 1.15 -26.90
C ARG A 28 3.35 1.31 -28.33
N GLY A 29 3.59 2.55 -28.74
CA GLY A 29 4.44 2.82 -29.90
C GLY A 29 3.89 3.81 -30.92
N VAL A 30 3.86 5.10 -30.56
CA VAL A 30 4.32 6.29 -31.33
C VAL A 30 4.35 7.38 -30.23
N ILE A 31 5.44 7.97 -29.77
CA ILE A 31 6.30 8.96 -30.44
C ILE A 31 7.63 8.96 -29.65
N ALA A 32 8.71 8.51 -30.28
CA ALA A 32 10.07 8.85 -29.88
C ALA A 32 10.55 9.93 -30.85
N HIS A 33 11.26 10.95 -30.32
CA HIS A 33 11.87 12.11 -31.00
C HIS A 33 11.04 13.40 -31.06
N ALA A 34 11.02 14.15 -29.94
CA ALA A 34 11.23 15.61 -29.88
C ALA A 34 10.69 16.18 -28.55
N ALA A 35 11.35 15.89 -27.42
CA ALA A 35 11.19 16.64 -26.17
C ALA A 35 12.26 16.24 -25.13
N VAL A 36 13.54 16.32 -25.49
CA VAL A 36 14.67 16.14 -24.55
C VAL A 36 14.95 17.45 -23.78
N GLY A 37 13.97 18.36 -23.63
CA GLY A 37 14.23 19.71 -23.10
C GLY A 37 13.13 20.39 -22.28
N ALA A 38 11.98 19.76 -22.02
CA ALA A 38 10.86 20.43 -21.35
C ALA A 38 9.97 19.54 -20.46
N TYR A 39 10.50 18.43 -19.93
CA TYR A 39 9.83 17.64 -18.89
C TYR A 39 10.57 17.74 -17.55
N THR A 40 10.91 18.96 -17.12
CA THR A 40 10.95 19.25 -15.69
C THR A 40 9.51 19.46 -15.22
N GLY A 41 8.67 18.44 -15.40
CA GLY A 41 7.42 18.38 -14.67
C GLY A 41 7.78 18.38 -13.20
N SER A 42 7.31 19.39 -12.46
CA SER A 42 7.37 19.49 -11.00
C SER A 42 7.49 18.10 -10.38
N MET A 43 8.69 17.73 -9.92
CA MET A 43 8.83 16.66 -8.96
C MET A 43 8.03 17.14 -7.76
N ASN A 44 6.78 16.70 -7.64
CA ASN A 44 5.95 17.02 -6.49
C ASN A 44 6.69 16.49 -5.27
N GLU A 45 7.41 17.37 -4.59
CA GLU A 45 8.09 17.07 -3.35
C GLU A 45 7.02 16.58 -2.37
N ILE A 46 7.11 15.31 -1.96
CA ILE A 46 6.18 14.74 -0.99
C ILE A 46 6.42 15.48 0.32
N ARG A 47 5.42 16.26 0.74
CA ARG A 47 5.47 17.00 2.00
C ARG A 47 4.85 16.19 3.13
N PHE A 48 5.35 16.40 4.32
CA PHE A 48 4.80 15.78 5.53
C PHE A 48 4.31 16.83 6.51
N GLN A 49 3.18 16.55 7.14
CA GLN A 49 2.61 17.36 8.20
C GLN A 49 2.14 16.46 9.34
N TRP A 50 2.19 16.99 10.56
CA TRP A 50 1.56 16.38 11.71
C TRP A 50 1.28 17.43 12.78
N ASP A 51 0.44 17.06 13.74
CA ASP A 51 0.23 17.85 14.94
C ASP A 51 1.34 17.56 15.96
N GLY A 52 2.00 18.61 16.45
CA GLY A 52 3.13 18.46 17.39
C GLY A 52 2.73 17.93 18.77
N GLN A 53 1.48 18.14 19.21
CA GLN A 53 0.95 17.50 20.41
C GLN A 53 0.73 16.01 20.18
N LYS A 54 0.14 15.62 19.04
CA LYS A 54 -0.03 14.20 18.68
C LYS A 54 1.31 13.47 18.54
N ASP A 55 2.33 14.12 17.98
CA ASP A 55 3.67 13.53 17.88
C ASP A 55 4.24 13.22 19.28
N ARG A 56 4.13 14.17 20.22
CA ARG A 56 4.57 13.95 21.61
C ARG A 56 3.79 12.83 22.30
N GLU A 57 2.47 12.77 22.12
CA GLU A 57 1.61 11.71 22.67
C GLU A 57 1.96 10.34 22.07
N ASN A 58 2.17 10.28 20.74
CA ASN A 58 2.57 9.08 20.04
C ASN A 58 3.94 8.60 20.50
N TRP A 59 4.92 9.51 20.64
CA TRP A 59 6.23 9.17 21.17
C TRP A 59 6.16 8.61 22.60
N ARG A 60 5.34 9.19 23.48
CA ARG A 60 5.14 8.66 24.85
C ARG A 60 4.54 7.25 24.85
N LYS A 61 3.60 6.98 23.94
CA LYS A 61 2.86 5.70 23.90
C LYS A 61 3.59 4.59 23.13
N HIS A 62 4.29 4.96 22.05
CA HIS A 62 4.84 4.01 21.08
C HIS A 62 6.35 4.13 20.88
N THR A 63 6.98 5.16 21.45
CA THR A 63 8.43 5.42 21.33
C THR A 63 8.89 5.58 19.88
N ILE A 64 7.99 6.09 19.02
CA ILE A 64 8.23 6.43 17.62
C ILE A 64 7.74 7.86 17.42
N SER A 65 8.63 8.74 16.93
CA SER A 65 8.23 10.08 16.50
C SER A 65 7.71 10.04 15.07
N PHE A 66 6.90 11.00 14.68
CA PHE A 66 6.43 11.13 13.30
C PHE A 66 7.55 11.52 12.34
N GLN A 67 8.56 12.23 12.84
CA GLN A 67 9.79 12.49 12.09
C GLN A 67 10.53 11.21 11.70
N GLU A 68 10.50 10.18 12.55
CA GLU A 68 11.03 8.85 12.24
C GLU A 68 10.04 8.04 11.38
N ALA A 69 8.75 8.09 11.71
CA ALA A 69 7.72 7.34 10.99
C ALA A 69 7.64 7.71 9.50
N ARG A 70 7.94 8.98 9.15
CA ARG A 70 7.96 9.43 7.75
C ARG A 70 8.97 8.65 6.88
N GLU A 71 9.96 8.02 7.51
CA GLU A 71 10.99 7.26 6.77
C GLU A 71 10.41 6.07 6.01
N VAL A 72 9.30 5.51 6.51
CA VAL A 72 8.57 4.40 5.88
C VAL A 72 8.07 4.75 4.48
N PHE A 73 7.81 6.02 4.19
CA PHE A 73 7.35 6.46 2.87
C PHE A 73 8.46 6.45 1.80
N PHE A 74 9.71 6.24 2.22
CA PHE A 74 10.85 6.06 1.32
C PHE A 74 11.25 4.59 1.15
N ASP A 75 10.52 3.66 1.77
CA ASP A 75 10.70 2.23 1.57
C ASP A 75 9.95 1.79 0.30
N GLU A 76 10.69 1.33 -0.70
CA GLU A 76 10.16 0.85 -1.97
C GLU A 76 9.27 -0.39 -1.81
N ASN A 77 9.43 -1.14 -0.72
CA ASN A 77 8.63 -2.33 -0.42
C ASN A 77 7.47 -2.04 0.56
N ALA A 78 7.23 -0.77 0.90
CA ALA A 78 6.17 -0.42 1.83
C ALA A 78 4.79 -0.85 1.28
N LEU A 79 4.01 -1.48 2.15
CA LEU A 79 2.67 -1.95 1.83
C LEU A 79 1.63 -0.94 2.33
N ARG A 80 0.75 -0.50 1.43
CA ARG A 80 -0.35 0.42 1.75
C ARG A 80 -1.67 -0.31 1.82
N PHE A 81 -2.39 -0.14 2.91
CA PHE A 81 -3.73 -0.67 3.14
C PHE A 81 -4.73 0.46 3.33
N PHE A 82 -5.97 0.27 2.86
CA PHE A 82 -7.08 1.16 3.17
C PHE A 82 -7.65 0.81 4.55
N ASP A 83 -7.95 1.81 5.37
CA ASP A 83 -8.63 1.65 6.66
C ASP A 83 -10.11 2.06 6.52
N PRO A 84 -11.00 1.12 6.17
CA PRO A 84 -12.40 1.43 5.89
C PRO A 84 -13.16 1.91 7.14
N ASP A 85 -12.73 1.51 8.34
CA ASP A 85 -13.45 1.74 9.60
C ASP A 85 -13.38 3.21 10.07
N HIS A 86 -12.52 4.04 9.48
CA HIS A 86 -12.29 5.42 9.91
C HIS A 86 -12.40 6.46 8.78
N SER A 87 -13.09 6.10 7.69
CA SER A 87 -13.14 6.85 6.42
C SER A 87 -14.27 7.89 6.30
N GLU A 88 -15.13 8.05 7.31
CA GLU A 88 -16.36 8.86 7.19
C GLU A 88 -16.15 10.34 6.80
N TYR A 89 -14.95 10.90 7.05
CA TYR A 89 -14.63 12.30 6.74
C TYR A 89 -13.31 12.49 5.99
N GLU A 90 -12.34 11.59 6.17
CA GLU A 90 -11.03 11.63 5.51
C GLU A 90 -10.59 10.19 5.21
N ASP A 91 -10.15 9.90 3.98
CA ASP A 91 -9.59 8.59 3.63
C ASP A 91 -8.32 8.34 4.44
N ARG A 92 -8.36 7.32 5.29
CA ARG A 92 -7.23 6.88 6.10
C ARG A 92 -6.59 5.65 5.51
N PHE A 93 -5.27 5.67 5.55
CA PHE A 93 -4.43 4.61 5.06
C PHE A 93 -3.50 4.14 6.16
N LEU A 94 -3.18 2.85 6.13
CA LEU A 94 -2.08 2.28 6.88
C LEU A 94 -0.93 2.02 5.93
N MET A 95 0.25 2.49 6.30
CA MET A 95 1.50 2.16 5.64
C MET A 95 2.28 1.21 6.56
N LEU A 96 2.66 0.06 6.03
CA LEU A 96 3.52 -0.92 6.69
C LEU A 96 4.85 -0.96 5.95
N GLY A 97 5.93 -0.53 6.58
CA GLY A 97 7.25 -0.57 5.94
C GLY A 97 8.40 -0.34 6.88
N LEU A 98 9.60 -0.37 6.32
CA LEU A 98 10.86 -0.33 7.04
C LEU A 98 11.36 1.11 7.17
N ASN A 99 11.80 1.48 8.38
CA ASN A 99 12.50 2.74 8.58
C ASN A 99 14.02 2.59 8.43
N ARG A 100 14.78 3.70 8.52
CA ARG A 100 16.24 3.68 8.35
C ARG A 100 16.99 2.90 9.45
N THR A 101 16.33 2.68 10.59
CA THR A 101 16.87 1.88 11.71
C THR A 101 16.46 0.40 11.59
N LEU A 102 15.98 -0.04 10.43
CA LEU A 102 15.58 -1.43 10.14
C LEU A 102 14.45 -1.94 11.04
N ARG A 103 13.52 -1.06 11.43
CA ARG A 103 12.32 -1.41 12.18
C ARG A 103 11.11 -1.32 11.27
N VAL A 104 10.29 -2.38 11.25
CA VAL A 104 9.01 -2.37 10.54
C VAL A 104 8.00 -1.60 11.38
N LEU A 105 7.42 -0.56 10.80
CA LEU A 105 6.45 0.32 11.45
C LEU A 105 5.11 0.25 10.72
N VAL A 106 4.04 0.44 11.48
CA VAL A 106 2.71 0.73 10.98
C VAL A 106 2.45 2.22 11.19
N VAL A 107 2.18 2.93 10.11
CA VAL A 107 1.92 4.38 10.10
C VAL A 107 0.51 4.61 9.58
N CYS A 108 -0.32 5.29 10.36
CA CYS A 108 -1.62 5.76 9.89
C CYS A 108 -1.49 7.17 9.35
N HIS A 109 -1.97 7.40 8.13
CA HIS A 109 -1.91 8.70 7.47
C HIS A 109 -3.13 9.00 6.60
N CYS A 110 -3.30 10.27 6.26
CA CYS A 110 -4.22 10.70 5.21
C CYS A 110 -3.48 11.58 4.19
N TYR A 111 -3.99 11.57 2.96
CA TYR A 111 -3.50 12.45 1.90
C TYR A 111 -4.30 13.76 1.89
N ARG A 112 -3.61 14.86 1.53
CA ARG A 112 -4.16 16.20 1.37
C ARG A 112 -3.53 16.85 0.14
N GLU A 113 -4.14 17.94 -0.32
CA GLU A 113 -3.60 18.76 -1.43
C GLU A 113 -3.27 17.92 -2.68
N ASN A 114 -4.25 17.13 -3.16
CA ASN A 114 -4.08 16.23 -4.32
C ASN A 114 -2.88 15.28 -4.17
N ASP A 115 -2.82 14.58 -3.04
CA ASP A 115 -1.76 13.62 -2.67
C ASP A 115 -0.34 14.18 -2.50
N SER A 116 -0.15 15.50 -2.58
CA SER A 116 1.15 16.14 -2.38
C SER A 116 1.54 16.35 -0.92
N LEU A 117 0.57 16.26 0.00
CA LEU A 117 0.79 16.42 1.44
C LEU A 117 0.30 15.19 2.20
N ILE A 118 1.22 14.55 2.92
CA ILE A 118 0.93 13.41 3.78
C ILE A 118 0.82 13.89 5.22
N ARG A 119 -0.35 13.70 5.83
CA ARG A 119 -0.54 13.97 7.25
C ARG A 119 -0.42 12.68 8.06
N ILE A 120 0.60 12.58 8.90
CA ILE A 120 0.78 11.44 9.81
C ILE A 120 -0.14 11.63 11.03
N ILE A 121 -0.90 10.58 11.36
CA ILE A 121 -1.90 10.57 12.44
C ILE A 121 -1.40 9.76 13.63
N SER A 122 -0.80 8.59 13.39
CA SER A 122 -0.22 7.72 14.41
C SER A 122 0.88 6.84 13.82
N ALA A 123 1.77 6.34 14.67
CA ALA A 123 2.83 5.43 14.26
C ALA A 123 3.21 4.49 15.41
N ARG A 124 3.36 3.20 15.11
CA ARG A 124 3.82 2.19 16.07
C ARG A 124 4.72 1.17 15.40
N LYS A 125 5.41 0.38 16.22
CA LYS A 125 6.07 -0.84 15.73
C LYS A 125 5.01 -1.82 15.23
N ALA A 126 5.30 -2.45 14.11
CA ALA A 126 4.53 -3.59 13.62
C ALA A 126 4.62 -4.74 14.63
N ASP A 127 3.51 -5.46 14.83
CA ASP A 127 3.51 -6.69 15.59
C ASP A 127 4.15 -7.84 14.80
N LYS A 128 4.22 -9.05 15.39
CA LYS A 128 4.85 -10.20 14.73
C LYS A 128 4.15 -10.62 13.44
N ASN A 129 2.82 -10.53 13.40
CA ASN A 129 2.06 -10.94 12.22
C ASN A 129 2.23 -9.91 11.10
N GLU A 130 2.19 -8.62 11.43
CA GLU A 130 2.42 -7.52 10.50
C GLU A 130 3.86 -7.55 9.95
N GLN A 131 4.87 -7.81 10.78
CA GLN A 131 6.24 -8.00 10.32
C GLN A 131 6.34 -9.16 9.31
N LEU A 132 5.69 -10.29 9.59
CA LEU A 132 5.65 -11.41 8.65
C LEU A 132 4.97 -11.04 7.33
N VAL A 133 3.92 -10.23 7.36
CA VAL A 133 3.25 -9.71 6.15
C VAL A 133 4.22 -8.86 5.33
N TYR A 134 4.97 -7.96 5.97
CA TYR A 134 5.98 -7.13 5.30
C TYR A 134 7.05 -8.00 4.61
N TRP A 135 7.70 -8.90 5.36
CA TRP A 135 8.79 -9.71 4.81
C TRP A 135 8.35 -10.65 3.69
N ARG A 136 7.14 -11.22 3.77
CA ARG A 136 6.58 -12.03 2.68
C ARG A 136 6.36 -11.24 1.40
N GLY A 137 6.06 -9.94 1.49
CA GLY A 137 5.91 -9.07 0.32
C GLY A 137 7.25 -8.67 -0.30
N VAL A 138 8.32 -8.65 0.49
CA VAL A 138 9.69 -8.37 0.00
C VAL A 138 10.28 -9.58 -0.75
N ASP A 139 9.98 -10.80 -0.28
CA ASP A 139 10.56 -12.04 -0.82
C ASP A 139 9.87 -12.57 -2.11
N SER A 140 8.80 -11.92 -2.57
CA SER A 140 7.93 -12.36 -3.68
C SER A 140 8.21 -11.65 -5.00
#